data_AF-A0A835U7U0-F1
#
_entry.id   AF-A0A835U7U0-F1
#
_cell.length_a   1.000
_cell.length_b   1.000
_cell.length_c   1.000
_cell.angle_alpha   90.00
_cell.angle_beta   90.00
_cell.angle_gamma   90.00
#
_symmetry.space_group_name_H-M   'P 1'
#
loop_
_entity.id
_entity.type
_entity.pdbx_description
1 polymer ?
#
loop_
_entity_poly.entity_id
_entity_poly.type
_entity_poly.pdbx_seq_one_letter_code
_entity_poly.pdbx_strand_id
1 'polypeptide(L)'
;MAFRRPSLPFLLAAFFFLVTFGEEPNTNASLFVLSCVYIVYMGEKQHEDPAVVTASHHRLLSAHLGSTEEAVRSMVYSYRHAFSGFAARLTMSQAKQLQESPEVVSVRRSRMHRVHTTRSWDFLGLTKSNPPSVLLKDANYGDGVIVGVVDTGNDVGRSSISGIWPESRSFLDEGYGPVPSKWKGTCQTGQAFGPSNCTRKIIGARWYVNGVDKTDLVGEYLSARDFNGHGTHTASTAAGNLVNGVSFGGRLGAGTARGGAPRARLAVYKACWGSGRCPEAAVLKAIDDAVHDGVDVLSLSLGGDGYPSATIRAVARGINVVFAGGNNGPAPQTIENELPWVITVAATTIDRSFATNITLGNKLKLVGQSIYIGSQTDLTGLVYGGRNSENHQCHQPACAVLLSLNCGFNLA
;
A
#
# COMPACT_ATOMS: atom_id res chain seq x y z
N MET A 1 -21.07 -20.39 68.14
CA MET A 1 -20.39 -19.43 69.06
C MET A 1 -20.26 -18.08 68.36
N ALA A 2 -19.88 -17.01 69.08
CA ALA A 2 -20.21 -15.63 68.70
C ALA A 2 -18.99 -14.74 68.40
N PHE A 3 -19.22 -13.73 67.52
CA PHE A 3 -18.60 -12.38 67.49
C PHE A 3 -17.10 -12.18 67.79
N ARG A 4 -16.32 -11.72 66.79
CA ARG A 4 -15.74 -10.34 66.69
C ARG A 4 -14.82 -10.14 65.44
N ARG A 5 -14.61 -8.85 65.09
CA ARG A 5 -13.52 -8.24 64.27
C ARG A 5 -12.68 -7.33 65.24
N PRO A 6 -11.50 -6.72 64.93
CA PRO A 6 -11.00 -6.24 63.61
C PRO A 6 -9.44 -6.22 63.37
N SER A 7 -9.04 -5.49 62.29
CA SER A 7 -7.83 -4.64 62.07
C SER A 7 -6.39 -5.19 61.85
N LEU A 8 -5.86 -4.97 60.61
CA LEU A 8 -4.66 -4.18 60.18
C LEU A 8 -3.37 -4.09 61.06
N PRO A 9 -2.17 -3.79 60.49
CA PRO A 9 -1.34 -4.45 59.45
C PRO A 9 0.11 -4.78 59.97
N PHE A 10 1.07 -5.27 59.14
CA PHE A 10 2.48 -4.75 59.06
C PHE A 10 3.52 -5.60 58.26
N LEU A 11 4.60 -4.91 57.85
CA LEU A 11 6.04 -5.28 57.71
C LEU A 11 6.52 -6.50 56.89
N LEU A 12 7.18 -6.18 55.76
CA LEU A 12 8.59 -6.47 55.42
C LEU A 12 9.31 -7.69 56.05
N ALA A 13 9.91 -8.52 55.18
CA ALA A 13 11.03 -9.41 55.50
C ALA A 13 12.17 -9.23 54.48
N ALA A 14 13.42 -9.22 54.95
CA ALA A 14 14.63 -9.17 54.11
C ALA A 14 14.94 -10.56 53.52
N PHE A 15 15.60 -10.75 52.36
CA PHE A 15 16.90 -10.22 51.91
C PHE A 15 18.09 -10.64 52.80
N PHE A 16 18.53 -11.91 52.66
CA PHE A 16 19.93 -12.32 52.36
C PHE A 16 20.13 -13.83 52.60
N PHE A 17 20.74 -14.55 51.64
CA PHE A 17 21.73 -15.60 51.93
C PHE A 17 22.64 -15.83 50.72
N LEU A 18 23.79 -16.49 50.93
CA LEU A 18 24.95 -16.41 50.04
C LEU A 18 24.97 -17.38 48.85
N VAL A 19 25.63 -16.88 47.80
CA VAL A 19 26.41 -17.56 46.76
C VAL A 19 26.90 -18.97 47.10
N THR A 20 26.70 -19.90 46.17
CA THR A 20 27.64 -21.00 45.88
C THR A 20 28.06 -20.92 44.40
N PHE A 21 29.27 -21.37 44.08
CA PHE A 21 29.81 -21.34 42.72
C PHE A 21 29.23 -22.49 41.87
N GLY A 22 28.99 -22.21 40.59
CA GLY A 22 28.73 -23.19 39.53
C GLY A 22 29.39 -22.72 38.24
N GLU A 23 29.96 -23.64 37.47
CA GLU A 23 30.74 -23.33 36.26
C GLU A 23 29.81 -22.92 35.09
N GLU A 24 30.14 -21.84 34.37
CA GLU A 24 29.46 -21.53 33.12
C GLU A 24 29.97 -22.42 31.97
N PRO A 25 29.09 -23.12 31.24
CA PRO A 25 29.48 -23.82 30.02
C PRO A 25 29.72 -22.81 28.89
N ASN A 26 30.90 -22.89 28.26
CA ASN A 26 31.29 -22.07 27.10
C ASN A 26 30.33 -22.25 25.92
N THR A 27 29.27 -21.45 25.87
CA THR A 27 28.37 -21.36 24.72
C THR A 27 28.89 -20.28 23.77
N ASN A 28 29.53 -20.70 22.68
CA ASN A 28 29.92 -19.81 21.58
C ASN A 28 28.67 -19.18 20.95
N ALA A 29 28.25 -18.02 21.48
CA ALA A 29 27.21 -17.20 20.90
C ALA A 29 27.69 -16.66 19.55
N SER A 30 27.43 -17.43 18.48
CA SER A 30 27.61 -16.96 17.11
C SER A 30 26.72 -15.74 16.89
N LEU A 31 27.34 -14.57 16.91
CA LEU A 31 26.68 -13.29 16.76
C LEU A 31 26.09 -13.21 15.35
N PHE A 32 24.81 -13.56 15.18
CA PHE A 32 24.12 -13.49 13.89
C PHE A 32 24.11 -12.04 13.41
N VAL A 33 25.01 -11.72 12.48
CA VAL A 33 25.18 -10.37 11.94
C VAL A 33 24.03 -10.04 11.00
N LEU A 34 22.91 -9.59 11.57
CA LEU A 34 21.67 -9.27 10.88
C LEU A 34 21.87 -8.19 9.81
N SER A 35 21.84 -8.59 8.54
CA SER A 35 21.83 -7.68 7.40
C SER A 35 20.40 -7.21 7.10
N CYS A 36 20.23 -5.89 7.03
CA CYS A 36 18.96 -5.25 6.68
C CYS A 36 19.08 -4.56 5.32
N VAL A 37 17.96 -4.28 4.64
CA VAL A 37 17.98 -3.41 3.47
C VAL A 37 18.11 -1.95 3.92
N TYR A 38 19.20 -1.32 3.51
CA TYR A 38 19.44 0.10 3.66
C TYR A 38 19.39 0.79 2.29
N ILE A 39 18.97 2.06 2.29
CA ILE A 39 18.92 2.96 1.15
C ILE A 39 20.04 3.98 1.34
N VAL A 40 20.93 4.07 0.36
CA VAL A 40 22.04 5.02 0.27
C VAL A 40 21.67 6.05 -0.80
N TYR A 41 21.47 7.30 -0.39
CA TYR A 41 21.13 8.41 -1.28
C TYR A 41 22.37 9.27 -1.55
N MET A 42 22.71 9.44 -2.84
CA MET A 42 23.92 10.12 -3.30
C MET A 42 23.61 11.45 -4.03
N GLY A 43 22.39 11.98 -3.88
CA GLY A 43 22.01 13.28 -4.43
C GLY A 43 21.62 13.25 -5.92
N GLU A 44 22.08 14.26 -6.66
CA GLU A 44 21.90 14.35 -8.12
C GLU A 44 22.80 13.34 -8.85
N LYS A 45 22.36 12.87 -10.02
CA LYS A 45 23.23 12.07 -10.89
C LYS A 45 24.25 12.98 -11.58
N GLN A 46 25.53 12.65 -11.46
CA GLN A 46 26.63 13.41 -12.09
C GLN A 46 26.81 13.07 -13.58
N HIS A 47 26.11 12.05 -14.06
CA HIS A 47 26.17 11.57 -15.45
C HIS A 47 24.77 11.24 -15.95
N GLU A 48 24.52 11.45 -17.24
CA GLU A 48 23.25 11.07 -17.87
C GLU A 48 23.14 9.57 -18.13
N ASP A 49 24.25 8.90 -18.44
CA ASP A 49 24.32 7.47 -18.76
C ASP A 49 24.02 6.58 -17.52
N PRO A 50 22.92 5.80 -17.53
CA PRO A 50 22.56 4.91 -16.44
C PRO A 50 23.61 3.82 -16.14
N ALA A 51 24.41 3.39 -17.12
CA ALA A 51 25.46 2.39 -16.93
C ALA A 51 26.64 2.98 -16.14
N VAL A 52 27.05 4.22 -16.43
CA VAL A 52 28.09 4.93 -15.68
C VAL A 52 27.63 5.21 -14.25
N VAL A 53 26.37 5.60 -14.07
CA VAL A 53 25.76 5.81 -12.73
C VAL A 53 25.69 4.49 -11.94
N THR A 54 25.25 3.38 -12.54
CA THR A 54 25.29 2.08 -11.85
C THR A 54 26.72 1.59 -11.57
N ALA A 55 27.70 1.89 -12.43
CA ALA A 55 29.10 1.56 -12.20
C ALA A 55 29.71 2.35 -11.02
N SER A 56 29.32 3.61 -10.79
CA SER A 56 29.77 4.37 -9.62
C SER A 56 29.16 3.82 -8.32
N HIS A 57 27.89 3.40 -8.33
CA HIS A 57 27.27 2.72 -7.18
C HIS A 57 27.99 1.42 -6.81
N HIS A 58 28.31 0.57 -7.81
CA HIS A 58 29.07 -0.66 -7.55
C HIS A 58 30.48 -0.36 -7.03
N ARG A 59 31.16 0.66 -7.57
CA ARG A 59 32.49 1.07 -7.09
C ARG A 59 32.46 1.50 -5.62
N LEU A 60 31.57 2.42 -5.25
CA LEU A 60 31.43 2.90 -3.87
C LEU A 60 31.08 1.75 -2.91
N LEU A 61 30.17 0.86 -3.32
CA LEU A 61 29.78 -0.29 -2.51
C LEU A 61 30.92 -1.33 -2.38
N SER A 62 31.70 -1.57 -3.43
CA SER A 62 32.86 -2.48 -3.40
C SER A 62 33.98 -1.99 -2.48
N ALA A 63 34.18 -0.68 -2.37
CA ALA A 63 35.14 -0.10 -1.43
C ALA A 63 34.80 -0.38 0.04
N HIS A 64 33.51 -0.59 0.34
CA HIS A 64 33.00 -0.86 1.70
C HIS A 64 32.76 -2.35 1.98
N LEU A 65 32.54 -3.17 0.96
CA LEU A 65 32.32 -4.62 1.08
C LEU A 65 33.56 -5.47 0.73
N GLY A 66 34.64 -4.84 0.24
CA GLY A 66 35.93 -5.49 -0.03
C GLY A 66 36.03 -6.22 -1.37
N SER A 67 34.93 -6.44 -2.10
CA SER A 67 34.96 -7.00 -3.46
C SER A 67 33.82 -6.48 -4.34
N THR A 68 34.00 -6.60 -5.66
CA THR A 68 32.98 -6.23 -6.66
C THR A 68 31.85 -7.26 -6.70
N GLU A 69 32.14 -8.55 -6.56
CA GLU A 69 31.13 -9.61 -6.47
C GLU A 69 30.20 -9.39 -5.28
N GLU A 70 30.75 -9.06 -4.11
CA GLU A 70 29.96 -8.83 -2.90
C GLU A 70 29.12 -7.54 -3.00
N ALA A 71 29.61 -6.51 -3.70
CA ALA A 71 28.85 -5.33 -4.06
C ALA A 71 27.68 -5.63 -5.02
N VAL A 72 27.91 -6.44 -6.05
CA VAL A 72 26.84 -6.87 -6.98
C VAL A 72 25.82 -7.76 -6.26
N ARG A 73 26.28 -8.69 -5.41
CA ARG A 73 25.42 -9.62 -4.65
C ARG A 73 24.58 -8.94 -3.57
N SER A 74 25.11 -7.89 -2.95
CA SER A 74 24.44 -7.17 -1.86
C SER A 74 23.49 -6.08 -2.35
N MET A 75 23.67 -5.56 -3.57
CA MET A 75 22.82 -4.50 -4.13
C MET A 75 21.44 -5.06 -4.53
N VAL A 76 20.39 -4.47 -3.94
CA VAL A 76 18.98 -4.84 -4.18
C VAL A 76 18.42 -4.07 -5.39
N TYR A 77 18.73 -2.77 -5.46
CA TYR A 77 18.35 -1.86 -6.55
C TYR A 77 19.39 -0.75 -6.73
N SER A 78 19.57 -0.30 -7.97
CA SER A 78 20.29 0.94 -8.32
C SER A 78 19.28 1.96 -8.84
N TYR A 79 19.17 3.12 -8.18
CA TYR A 79 18.36 4.27 -8.63
C TYR A 79 19.26 5.16 -9.46
N ARG A 80 18.92 5.38 -10.74
CA ARG A 80 19.89 5.89 -11.72
C ARG A 80 19.30 6.81 -12.79
N HIS A 81 17.98 7.02 -12.75
CA HIS A 81 17.27 7.78 -13.75
C HIS A 81 16.73 9.10 -13.18
N ALA A 82 16.11 9.07 -12.00
CA ALA A 82 15.59 10.23 -11.27
C ALA A 82 16.64 10.86 -10.35
N PHE A 83 17.47 10.05 -9.68
CA PHE A 83 18.52 10.47 -8.76
C PHE A 83 19.69 9.48 -8.74
N SER A 84 20.72 9.78 -7.94
CA SER A 84 21.87 8.90 -7.71
C SER A 84 21.74 8.18 -6.37
N GLY A 85 22.00 6.88 -6.33
CA GLY A 85 21.95 6.05 -5.12
C GLY A 85 21.52 4.60 -5.36
N PHE A 86 21.49 3.82 -4.28
CA PHE A 86 21.15 2.40 -4.33
C PHE A 86 20.49 1.92 -3.04
N ALA A 87 19.87 0.75 -3.09
CA ALA A 87 19.58 -0.04 -1.89
C ALA A 87 20.45 -1.29 -1.86
N ALA A 88 20.95 -1.65 -0.68
CA ALA A 88 21.77 -2.83 -0.47
C ALA A 88 21.39 -3.54 0.85
N ARG A 89 21.61 -4.86 0.92
CA ARG A 89 21.62 -5.60 2.18
C ARG A 89 22.96 -5.34 2.87
N LEU A 90 22.91 -4.65 4.01
CA LEU A 90 24.10 -4.23 4.77
C LEU A 90 23.95 -4.57 6.25
N THR A 91 25.07 -4.78 6.92
CA THR A 91 25.15 -4.74 8.39
C THR A 91 25.04 -3.30 8.87
N MET A 92 24.76 -3.10 10.17
CA MET A 92 24.71 -1.76 10.76
C MET A 92 26.07 -1.03 10.71
N SER A 93 27.19 -1.76 10.80
CA SER A 93 28.54 -1.18 10.68
C SER A 93 28.86 -0.73 9.25
N GLN A 94 28.55 -1.56 8.24
CA GLN A 94 28.72 -1.21 6.83
C GLN A 94 27.86 0.01 6.44
N ALA A 95 26.61 0.05 6.93
CA ALA A 95 25.71 1.18 6.70
C ALA A 95 26.23 2.49 7.34
N LYS A 96 26.91 2.42 8.49
CA LYS A 96 27.55 3.59 9.12
C LYS A 96 28.78 4.06 8.35
N GLN A 97 29.65 3.14 7.91
CA GLN A 97 30.83 3.50 7.11
C GLN A 97 30.44 4.16 5.78
N LEU A 98 29.41 3.64 5.10
CA LEU A 98 28.84 4.29 3.91
C LEU A 98 28.25 5.68 4.18
N GLN A 99 27.79 5.96 5.41
CA GLN A 99 27.31 7.30 5.80
C GLN A 99 28.46 8.30 6.01
N GLU A 100 29.70 7.82 6.16
CA GLU A 100 30.91 8.64 6.32
C GLU A 100 31.60 8.93 4.97
N SER A 101 31.04 8.46 3.85
CA SER A 101 31.55 8.69 2.48
C SER A 101 31.15 10.07 1.92
N PRO A 102 32.07 10.86 1.32
CA PRO A 102 31.77 12.17 0.76
C PRO A 102 30.67 12.21 -0.32
N GLU A 103 30.48 11.11 -1.07
CA GLU A 103 29.48 10.99 -2.13
C GLU A 103 28.08 10.62 -1.61
N VAL A 104 27.91 10.43 -0.29
CA VAL A 104 26.66 9.97 0.33
C VAL A 104 26.01 11.09 1.13
N VAL A 105 24.80 11.46 0.71
CA VAL A 105 23.98 12.50 1.35
C VAL A 105 23.21 11.96 2.55
N SER A 106 22.76 10.70 2.50
CA SER A 106 22.17 10.01 3.67
C SER A 106 22.13 8.50 3.49
N VAL A 107 22.17 7.77 4.61
CA VAL A 107 21.87 6.33 4.69
C VAL A 107 20.71 6.11 5.65
N ARG A 108 19.70 5.32 5.24
CA ARG A 108 18.50 5.00 6.05
C ARG A 108 18.11 3.53 5.91
N ARG A 109 17.45 2.96 6.93
CA ARG A 109 16.91 1.58 6.87
C ARG A 109 15.52 1.59 6.21
N SER A 110 15.30 0.70 5.24
CA SER A 110 14.06 0.57 4.46
C SER A 110 12.83 0.25 5.33
N ARG A 111 11.69 0.89 5.03
CA ARG A 111 10.39 0.76 5.73
C ARG A 111 9.30 0.03 4.89
N MET A 112 8.05 0.01 5.40
CA MET A 112 6.86 -0.71 4.90
C MET A 112 5.56 0.12 5.15
N HIS A 113 4.53 0.01 4.29
CA HIS A 113 3.45 1.02 4.10
C HIS A 113 1.99 0.44 3.98
N ARG A 114 0.93 1.26 3.72
CA ARG A 114 -0.56 0.95 3.79
C ARG A 114 -1.45 1.77 2.81
N VAL A 115 -2.78 1.49 2.64
CA VAL A 115 -3.68 2.08 1.58
C VAL A 115 -5.20 2.37 1.87
N HIS A 116 -5.98 2.86 0.86
CA HIS A 116 -7.34 3.48 0.93
C HIS A 116 -8.25 3.29 -0.36
N THR A 117 -9.60 3.49 -0.34
CA THR A 117 -10.55 3.64 -1.52
C THR A 117 -12.07 3.79 -1.13
N THR A 118 -13.16 4.09 -1.92
CA THR A 118 -13.53 5.04 -3.05
C THR A 118 -15.05 5.01 -3.48
N ARG A 119 -15.67 6.14 -3.95
CA ARG A 119 -16.90 6.23 -4.84
C ARG A 119 -17.10 7.61 -5.55
N SER A 120 -16.14 8.52 -5.46
CA SER A 120 -16.34 9.99 -5.51
C SER A 120 -16.99 10.66 -6.73
N TRP A 121 -16.89 10.15 -7.97
CA TRP A 121 -16.94 11.02 -9.16
C TRP A 121 -18.24 11.75 -9.51
N ASP A 122 -19.43 11.18 -9.25
CA ASP A 122 -20.70 11.89 -9.47
C ASP A 122 -20.96 12.96 -8.41
N PHE A 123 -20.58 12.69 -7.16
CA PHE A 123 -20.66 13.62 -6.02
C PHE A 123 -19.77 14.85 -6.20
N LEU A 124 -18.64 14.70 -6.91
CA LEU A 124 -17.74 15.81 -7.28
C LEU A 124 -18.22 16.65 -8.48
N GLY A 125 -19.45 16.44 -8.97
CA GLY A 125 -19.99 17.20 -10.12
C GLY A 125 -19.33 16.91 -11.47
N LEU A 126 -18.43 15.92 -11.54
CA LEU A 126 -17.76 15.49 -12.78
C LEU A 126 -18.65 14.52 -13.59
N THR A 127 -19.90 14.94 -13.80
CA THR A 127 -20.91 14.19 -14.55
C THR A 127 -20.62 14.24 -16.06
N LYS A 128 -20.99 13.16 -16.76
CA LYS A 128 -21.04 13.10 -18.23
C LYS A 128 -22.46 13.30 -18.78
N SER A 129 -23.44 13.38 -17.88
CA SER A 129 -24.84 13.72 -18.13
C SER A 129 -24.93 15.11 -18.77
N ASN A 130 -25.93 15.36 -19.62
CA ASN A 130 -25.98 16.57 -20.44
C ASN A 130 -26.29 17.83 -19.60
N PRO A 131 -25.51 18.92 -19.65
CA PRO A 131 -24.25 19.09 -20.39
C PRO A 131 -23.06 18.43 -19.67
N PRO A 132 -22.18 17.68 -20.37
CA PRO A 132 -21.04 17.02 -19.75
C PRO A 132 -20.08 18.04 -19.14
N SER A 133 -19.47 17.68 -17.99
CA SER A 133 -18.53 18.53 -17.26
C SER A 133 -17.48 19.15 -18.18
N VAL A 134 -17.42 20.48 -18.16
CA VAL A 134 -16.54 21.31 -19.01
C VAL A 134 -15.08 20.86 -18.86
N LEU A 135 -14.61 20.67 -17.63
CA LEU A 135 -13.26 20.18 -17.33
C LEU A 135 -12.94 18.84 -18.02
N LEU A 136 -13.88 17.88 -18.02
CA LEU A 136 -13.67 16.58 -18.67
C LEU A 136 -13.64 16.68 -20.20
N LYS A 137 -14.39 17.61 -20.77
CA LYS A 137 -14.40 17.87 -22.22
C LYS A 137 -13.11 18.57 -22.66
N ASP A 138 -12.72 19.62 -21.95
CA ASP A 138 -11.58 20.47 -22.29
C ASP A 138 -10.24 19.73 -22.08
N ALA A 139 -10.15 18.88 -21.05
CA ALA A 139 -9.03 17.97 -20.84
C ALA A 139 -9.06 16.71 -21.75
N ASN A 140 -9.97 16.63 -22.73
CA ASN A 140 -10.19 15.49 -23.62
C ASN A 140 -10.24 14.13 -22.89
N TYR A 141 -10.89 14.11 -21.71
CA TYR A 141 -10.97 12.98 -20.79
C TYR A 141 -9.62 12.37 -20.36
N GLY A 142 -8.51 13.08 -20.58
CA GLY A 142 -7.14 12.66 -20.30
C GLY A 142 -6.42 11.92 -21.43
N ASP A 143 -6.91 11.87 -22.68
CA ASP A 143 -6.15 11.20 -23.75
C ASP A 143 -4.78 11.89 -23.99
N GLY A 144 -3.76 11.09 -24.31
CA GLY A 144 -2.36 11.53 -24.35
C GLY A 144 -1.66 11.64 -22.99
N VAL A 145 -2.39 11.71 -21.87
CA VAL A 145 -1.84 11.71 -20.51
C VAL A 145 -1.53 10.28 -20.05
N ILE A 146 -0.42 10.10 -19.35
CA ILE A 146 0.06 8.82 -18.80
C ILE A 146 0.07 8.89 -17.27
N VAL A 147 -0.80 8.13 -16.63
CA VAL A 147 -0.85 7.99 -15.16
C VAL A 147 -0.02 6.77 -14.75
N GLY A 148 1.05 7.03 -14.01
CA GLY A 148 1.81 6.01 -13.30
C GLY A 148 1.13 5.65 -11.98
N VAL A 149 0.85 4.38 -11.75
CA VAL A 149 0.26 3.86 -10.51
C VAL A 149 1.30 3.02 -9.77
N VAL A 150 1.73 3.47 -8.59
CA VAL A 150 2.68 2.77 -7.71
C VAL A 150 1.93 2.46 -6.40
N ASP A 151 1.42 1.25 -6.26
CA ASP A 151 0.38 0.96 -5.27
C ASP A 151 0.40 -0.51 -4.79
N THR A 152 -0.33 -0.80 -3.71
CA THR A 152 -1.11 -2.04 -3.38
C THR A 152 -1.21 -2.34 -1.86
N GLY A 153 -2.24 -3.10 -1.47
CA GLY A 153 -3.00 -2.75 -0.27
C GLY A 153 -3.11 -3.72 0.91
N ASN A 154 -3.34 -3.16 2.10
CA ASN A 154 -3.73 -3.90 3.29
C ASN A 154 -5.24 -4.20 3.32
N ASP A 155 -5.61 -5.45 3.58
CA ASP A 155 -6.82 -5.79 4.33
C ASP A 155 -6.40 -6.66 5.54
N VAL A 156 -6.92 -6.35 6.72
CA VAL A 156 -6.44 -6.94 7.98
C VAL A 156 -7.31 -8.14 8.35
N GLY A 157 -7.12 -9.24 7.61
CA GLY A 157 -7.78 -10.51 7.92
C GLY A 157 -7.70 -11.62 6.88
N ARG A 158 -7.33 -11.32 5.63
CA ARG A 158 -7.12 -12.30 4.54
C ARG A 158 -5.94 -11.91 3.67
N SER A 159 -5.35 -12.89 2.96
CA SER A 159 -4.23 -12.66 2.04
C SER A 159 -4.69 -11.85 0.82
N SER A 160 -4.09 -10.67 0.64
CA SER A 160 -4.53 -9.66 -0.33
C SER A 160 -3.33 -9.15 -1.13
N ILE A 161 -3.14 -9.70 -2.33
CA ILE A 161 -1.84 -9.89 -3.00
C ILE A 161 -1.71 -9.05 -4.30
N SER A 162 -0.68 -8.22 -4.44
CA SER A 162 -0.66 -6.97 -5.25
C SER A 162 -0.81 -7.08 -6.79
N GLY A 163 -1.20 -5.99 -7.50
CA GLY A 163 -0.94 -5.78 -8.95
C GLY A 163 -1.99 -4.96 -9.73
N ILE A 164 -2.13 -5.20 -11.05
CA ILE A 164 -3.31 -4.83 -11.88
C ILE A 164 -3.95 -6.08 -12.52
N TRP A 165 -5.28 -6.11 -12.67
CA TRP A 165 -6.01 -7.17 -13.38
C TRP A 165 -6.37 -6.72 -14.82
N PRO A 166 -5.52 -6.98 -15.83
CA PRO A 166 -5.63 -6.39 -17.15
C PRO A 166 -6.89 -6.80 -17.93
N GLU A 167 -7.47 -7.97 -17.63
CA GLU A 167 -8.73 -8.45 -18.26
C GLU A 167 -9.99 -7.73 -17.74
N SER A 168 -9.86 -6.76 -16.82
CA SER A 168 -10.99 -5.97 -16.33
C SER A 168 -11.58 -5.08 -17.44
N ARG A 169 -12.92 -5.03 -17.53
CA ARG A 169 -13.65 -4.13 -18.47
C ARG A 169 -13.22 -2.66 -18.35
N SER A 170 -12.71 -2.26 -17.18
CA SER A 170 -12.17 -0.90 -16.93
C SER A 170 -10.90 -0.58 -17.75
N PHE A 171 -10.23 -1.57 -18.35
CA PHE A 171 -8.92 -1.42 -19.00
C PHE A 171 -8.85 -1.89 -20.46
N LEU A 172 -10.00 -2.17 -21.09
CA LEU A 172 -10.08 -2.45 -22.53
C LEU A 172 -9.53 -1.26 -23.36
N ASP A 173 -8.96 -1.54 -24.53
CA ASP A 173 -8.29 -0.52 -25.37
C ASP A 173 -9.04 -0.16 -26.66
N GLU A 174 -10.33 -0.48 -26.69
CA GLU A 174 -11.26 -0.14 -27.77
C GLU A 174 -11.31 1.37 -28.01
N GLY A 175 -11.14 1.77 -29.28
CA GLY A 175 -11.12 3.18 -29.68
C GLY A 175 -9.93 4.00 -29.14
N TYR A 176 -8.85 3.37 -28.65
CA TYR A 176 -7.62 4.09 -28.30
C TYR A 176 -6.71 4.23 -29.53
N GLY A 177 -6.17 5.43 -29.70
CA GLY A 177 -5.09 5.70 -30.66
C GLY A 177 -3.77 5.04 -30.25
N PRO A 178 -2.70 5.20 -31.05
CA PRO A 178 -1.38 4.68 -30.72
C PRO A 178 -0.89 5.15 -29.34
N VAL A 179 0.08 4.42 -28.79
CA VAL A 179 0.75 4.80 -27.53
C VAL A 179 1.52 6.11 -27.77
N PRO A 180 1.48 7.10 -26.84
CA PRO A 180 2.18 8.36 -27.03
C PRO A 180 3.68 8.16 -27.26
N SER A 181 4.26 8.81 -28.28
CA SER A 181 5.66 8.64 -28.68
C SER A 181 6.70 9.06 -27.62
N LYS A 182 6.30 9.81 -26.59
CA LYS A 182 7.12 10.14 -25.42
C LYS A 182 7.37 8.95 -24.47
N TRP A 183 6.55 7.91 -24.56
CA TRP A 183 6.57 6.76 -23.65
C TRP A 183 7.77 5.84 -23.92
N LYS A 184 8.52 5.50 -22.86
CA LYS A 184 9.73 4.67 -22.93
C LYS A 184 9.65 3.38 -22.10
N GLY A 185 8.57 3.19 -21.36
CA GLY A 185 8.42 2.04 -20.46
C GLY A 185 8.01 0.74 -21.14
N THR A 186 8.20 -0.36 -20.41
CA THR A 186 8.12 -1.72 -20.95
C THR A 186 6.92 -2.49 -20.39
N CYS A 187 6.51 -3.55 -21.10
CA CYS A 187 5.66 -4.60 -20.54
C CYS A 187 6.54 -5.73 -19.97
N GLN A 188 6.82 -5.69 -18.67
CA GLN A 188 7.61 -6.72 -17.98
C GLN A 188 6.75 -7.97 -17.78
N THR A 189 7.10 -9.04 -18.49
CA THR A 189 6.42 -10.34 -18.38
C THR A 189 6.64 -11.00 -17.01
N GLY A 190 5.81 -12.00 -16.71
CA GLY A 190 5.96 -12.84 -15.54
C GLY A 190 4.86 -13.90 -15.45
N GLN A 191 4.72 -14.51 -14.27
CA GLN A 191 3.68 -15.49 -13.97
C GLN A 191 2.28 -14.94 -14.29
N ALA A 192 1.57 -15.62 -15.20
CA ALA A 192 0.25 -15.23 -15.70
C ALA A 192 0.15 -13.79 -16.29
N PHE A 193 1.27 -13.19 -16.73
CA PHE A 193 1.30 -11.85 -17.33
C PHE A 193 2.22 -11.86 -18.56
N GLY A 194 1.63 -11.99 -19.75
CA GLY A 194 2.32 -12.00 -21.03
C GLY A 194 2.43 -10.62 -21.68
N PRO A 195 3.13 -10.48 -22.82
CA PRO A 195 3.27 -9.19 -23.51
C PRO A 195 1.92 -8.58 -23.93
N SER A 196 0.92 -9.42 -24.24
CA SER A 196 -0.45 -9.04 -24.60
C SER A 196 -1.29 -8.51 -23.43
N ASN A 197 -0.80 -8.58 -22.19
CA ASN A 197 -1.47 -7.97 -21.05
C ASN A 197 -1.22 -6.45 -20.96
N CYS A 198 -0.27 -5.91 -21.72
CA CYS A 198 -0.21 -4.49 -22.03
C CYS A 198 -0.94 -4.21 -23.35
N THR A 199 -1.68 -3.11 -23.38
CA THR A 199 -2.60 -2.71 -24.46
C THR A 199 -2.40 -1.21 -24.76
N ARG A 200 -3.17 -0.61 -25.67
CA ARG A 200 -3.17 0.86 -25.83
C ARG A 200 -3.77 1.59 -24.61
N LYS A 201 -4.34 0.87 -23.64
CA LYS A 201 -4.85 1.40 -22.35
C LYS A 201 -3.85 1.19 -21.22
N ILE A 202 -3.41 -0.04 -20.95
CA ILE A 202 -2.29 -0.34 -20.03
C ILE A 202 -1.01 -0.39 -20.86
N ILE A 203 -0.34 0.76 -21.02
CA ILE A 203 0.79 0.90 -21.95
C ILE A 203 2.13 0.40 -21.38
N GLY A 204 2.16 0.07 -20.08
CA GLY A 204 3.33 -0.52 -19.44
C GLY A 204 3.01 -1.14 -18.08
N ALA A 205 3.86 -2.08 -17.69
CA ALA A 205 3.75 -2.82 -16.45
C ALA A 205 5.15 -3.25 -15.99
N ARG A 206 5.50 -2.95 -14.73
CA ARG A 206 6.74 -3.38 -14.07
C ARG A 206 6.43 -3.93 -12.67
N TRP A 207 7.29 -4.80 -12.17
CA TRP A 207 7.15 -5.44 -10.86
C TRP A 207 8.51 -5.64 -10.16
N TYR A 208 8.54 -5.35 -8.85
CA TYR A 208 9.77 -5.14 -8.08
C TYR A 208 9.84 -6.05 -6.86
N VAL A 209 10.41 -7.26 -7.04
CA VAL A 209 10.43 -8.32 -6.00
C VAL A 209 11.72 -8.38 -5.16
N ASN A 210 12.81 -7.72 -5.60
CA ASN A 210 14.08 -7.79 -4.88
C ASN A 210 13.94 -7.17 -3.47
N GLY A 211 14.44 -7.88 -2.46
CA GLY A 211 14.40 -7.44 -1.06
C GLY A 211 13.17 -7.89 -0.28
N VAL A 212 12.10 -8.38 -0.94
CA VAL A 212 10.89 -8.93 -0.30
C VAL A 212 11.23 -10.25 0.42
N ASP A 213 10.50 -10.56 1.50
CA ASP A 213 10.63 -11.85 2.20
C ASP A 213 9.84 -12.95 1.47
N LYS A 214 10.33 -14.20 1.50
CA LYS A 214 9.63 -15.32 0.84
C LYS A 214 8.24 -15.59 1.44
N THR A 215 8.01 -15.24 2.70
CA THR A 215 6.69 -15.36 3.35
C THR A 215 5.67 -14.38 2.79
N ASP A 216 6.08 -13.16 2.44
CA ASP A 216 5.24 -12.16 1.74
C ASP A 216 5.02 -12.52 0.25
N LEU A 217 5.64 -13.59 -0.27
CA LEU A 217 5.47 -14.08 -1.66
C LEU A 217 4.59 -15.34 -1.77
N VAL A 218 4.02 -15.84 -0.66
CA VAL A 218 3.19 -17.05 -0.67
C VAL A 218 1.83 -16.74 -1.30
N GLY A 219 1.57 -17.29 -2.49
CA GLY A 219 0.36 -17.04 -3.27
C GLY A 219 0.44 -15.85 -4.23
N GLU A 220 1.58 -15.15 -4.27
CA GLU A 220 1.83 -14.05 -5.21
C GLU A 220 1.98 -14.53 -6.66
N TYR A 221 1.52 -13.69 -7.59
CA TYR A 221 1.98 -13.76 -8.97
C TYR A 221 3.32 -13.03 -9.06
N LEU A 222 4.38 -13.74 -9.44
CA LEU A 222 5.67 -13.14 -9.81
C LEU A 222 5.56 -12.45 -11.18
N SER A 223 4.78 -11.37 -11.20
CA SER A 223 4.46 -10.51 -12.33
C SER A 223 3.78 -9.22 -11.86
N ALA A 224 3.31 -8.39 -12.78
CA ALA A 224 2.46 -7.22 -12.48
C ALA A 224 0.97 -7.56 -12.22
N ARG A 225 0.55 -8.84 -12.27
CA ARG A 225 -0.86 -9.26 -12.10
C ARG A 225 -1.34 -9.09 -10.65
N ASP A 226 -2.55 -8.53 -10.49
CA ASP A 226 -3.28 -8.40 -9.22
C ASP A 226 -3.91 -9.71 -8.72
N PHE A 227 -4.15 -9.76 -7.42
CA PHE A 227 -4.95 -10.77 -6.70
C PHE A 227 -5.73 -10.12 -5.54
N ASN A 228 -5.23 -9.00 -5.00
CA ASN A 228 -5.78 -8.12 -3.97
C ASN A 228 -7.04 -7.42 -4.48
N GLY A 229 -6.95 -6.91 -5.70
CA GLY A 229 -7.92 -6.00 -6.30
C GLY A 229 -7.67 -4.53 -5.97
N HIS A 230 -6.90 -4.18 -4.94
CA HIS A 230 -6.68 -2.78 -4.57
C HIS A 230 -5.97 -1.95 -5.65
N GLY A 231 -4.88 -2.45 -6.26
CA GLY A 231 -4.19 -1.74 -7.35
C GLY A 231 -5.07 -1.63 -8.60
N THR A 232 -5.88 -2.66 -8.89
CA THR A 232 -6.96 -2.58 -9.88
C THR A 232 -8.01 -1.52 -9.53
N HIS A 233 -8.37 -1.37 -8.26
CA HIS A 233 -9.40 -0.47 -7.77
C HIS A 233 -8.95 1.00 -7.82
N THR A 234 -7.70 1.30 -7.47
CA THR A 234 -7.13 2.65 -7.55
C THR A 234 -6.82 3.03 -9.00
N ALA A 235 -6.23 2.14 -9.80
CA ALA A 235 -6.01 2.38 -11.24
C ALA A 235 -7.32 2.63 -11.99
N SER A 236 -8.40 1.87 -11.68
CA SER A 236 -9.72 2.11 -12.28
C SER A 236 -10.45 3.33 -11.70
N THR A 237 -10.17 3.73 -10.46
CA THR A 237 -10.64 5.02 -9.90
C THR A 237 -9.95 6.21 -10.56
N ALA A 238 -8.64 6.14 -10.83
CA ALA A 238 -7.90 7.21 -11.47
C ALA A 238 -8.27 7.33 -12.96
N ALA A 239 -8.18 6.22 -13.71
CA ALA A 239 -8.25 6.23 -15.17
C ALA A 239 -9.09 5.10 -15.79
N GLY A 240 -9.99 4.45 -15.03
CA GLY A 240 -10.86 3.41 -15.59
C GLY A 240 -11.78 3.90 -16.71
N ASN A 241 -11.97 3.07 -17.74
CA ASN A 241 -12.98 3.28 -18.77
C ASN A 241 -14.40 3.39 -18.16
N LEU A 242 -15.36 3.88 -18.96
CA LEU A 242 -16.78 3.79 -18.61
C LEU A 242 -17.24 2.33 -18.74
N VAL A 243 -17.65 1.71 -17.63
CA VAL A 243 -18.17 0.34 -17.59
C VAL A 243 -19.61 0.36 -17.11
N ASN A 244 -20.55 0.16 -18.03
CA ASN A 244 -21.98 0.12 -17.75
C ASN A 244 -22.41 -1.21 -17.08
N GLY A 245 -23.49 -1.14 -16.30
CA GLY A 245 -24.12 -2.33 -15.70
C GLY A 245 -23.24 -3.01 -14.66
N VAL A 246 -22.57 -2.23 -13.81
CA VAL A 246 -21.73 -2.75 -12.72
C VAL A 246 -22.41 -2.55 -11.37
N SER A 247 -22.22 -3.51 -10.47
CA SER A 247 -22.63 -3.45 -9.05
C SER A 247 -21.78 -4.44 -8.25
N PHE A 248 -21.63 -4.22 -6.94
CA PHE A 248 -21.00 -5.19 -6.06
C PHE A 248 -22.04 -6.27 -5.67
N GLY A 249 -21.67 -7.54 -5.83
CA GLY A 249 -22.55 -8.69 -5.56
C GLY A 249 -23.86 -8.71 -6.36
N GLY A 250 -23.93 -8.03 -7.50
CA GLY A 250 -25.17 -7.90 -8.30
C GLY A 250 -26.24 -6.98 -7.69
N ARG A 251 -25.95 -6.29 -6.59
CA ARG A 251 -26.97 -5.60 -5.77
C ARG A 251 -26.56 -4.22 -5.27
N LEU A 252 -25.33 -4.06 -4.80
CA LEU A 252 -24.90 -2.82 -4.14
C LEU A 252 -24.25 -1.85 -5.12
N GLY A 253 -24.72 -0.60 -5.11
CA GLY A 253 -24.09 0.52 -5.80
C GLY A 253 -24.18 0.46 -7.33
N ALA A 254 -25.27 -0.09 -7.86
CA ALA A 254 -25.49 -0.27 -9.30
C ALA A 254 -25.34 1.02 -10.13
N GLY A 255 -24.79 0.91 -11.34
CA GLY A 255 -24.69 2.00 -12.30
C GLY A 255 -23.56 1.81 -13.32
N THR A 256 -22.88 2.91 -13.65
CA THR A 256 -21.70 2.95 -14.52
C THR A 256 -20.47 3.37 -13.71
N ALA A 257 -19.47 2.51 -13.62
CA ALA A 257 -18.15 2.89 -13.08
C ALA A 257 -17.33 3.63 -14.14
N ARG A 258 -16.44 4.52 -13.70
CA ARG A 258 -15.49 5.28 -14.51
C ARG A 258 -14.39 5.84 -13.61
N GLY A 259 -13.22 6.09 -14.17
CA GLY A 259 -12.18 6.87 -13.51
C GLY A 259 -12.40 8.39 -13.62
N GLY A 260 -11.56 9.17 -12.94
CA GLY A 260 -11.52 10.63 -13.07
C GLY A 260 -11.04 11.09 -14.45
N ALA A 261 -10.08 10.37 -15.05
CA ALA A 261 -9.59 10.60 -16.41
C ALA A 261 -9.76 9.34 -17.30
N PRO A 262 -10.98 9.04 -17.80
CA PRO A 262 -11.27 7.76 -18.45
C PRO A 262 -10.46 7.43 -19.71
N ARG A 263 -9.84 8.43 -20.36
CA ARG A 263 -9.00 8.26 -21.56
C ARG A 263 -7.50 8.33 -21.30
N ALA A 264 -7.07 8.60 -20.07
CA ALA A 264 -5.66 8.53 -19.71
C ALA A 264 -5.11 7.09 -19.86
N ARG A 265 -3.84 6.99 -20.23
CA ARG A 265 -3.08 5.74 -20.33
C ARG A 265 -2.57 5.35 -18.95
N LEU A 266 -2.50 4.05 -18.66
CA LEU A 266 -2.01 3.51 -17.39
C LEU A 266 -0.62 2.89 -17.56
N ALA A 267 0.28 3.22 -16.64
CA ALA A 267 1.55 2.55 -16.44
C ALA A 267 1.60 2.02 -15.00
N VAL A 268 1.80 0.71 -14.83
CA VAL A 268 1.65 0.03 -13.53
C VAL A 268 3.00 -0.39 -12.96
N TYR A 269 3.21 -0.12 -11.68
CA TYR A 269 4.47 -0.36 -10.99
C TYR A 269 4.23 -1.09 -9.67
N LYS A 270 4.16 -2.43 -9.73
CA LYS A 270 3.91 -3.30 -8.57
C LYS A 270 5.13 -3.32 -7.64
N ALA A 271 5.04 -2.54 -6.55
CA ALA A 271 6.12 -2.34 -5.58
C ALA A 271 5.81 -2.89 -4.17
N CYS A 272 4.59 -3.36 -3.91
CA CYS A 272 4.19 -4.00 -2.65
C CYS A 272 3.81 -5.46 -2.88
N TRP A 273 3.81 -6.26 -1.82
CA TRP A 273 3.61 -7.72 -1.86
C TRP A 273 2.94 -8.23 -0.57
N GLY A 274 2.38 -9.43 -0.61
CA GLY A 274 1.94 -10.16 0.58
C GLY A 274 0.73 -9.50 1.27
N SER A 275 0.90 -9.01 2.49
CA SER A 275 -0.16 -8.31 3.25
C SER A 275 -0.24 -6.80 2.97
N GLY A 276 0.03 -6.39 1.73
CA GLY A 276 0.12 -4.98 1.32
C GLY A 276 1.44 -4.30 1.70
N ARG A 277 2.52 -5.06 1.83
CA ARG A 277 3.81 -4.58 2.35
C ARG A 277 4.69 -4.06 1.21
N CYS A 278 4.90 -2.75 1.17
CA CYS A 278 5.75 -2.08 0.18
C CYS A 278 7.17 -1.89 0.73
N PRO A 279 8.22 -2.61 0.28
CA PRO A 279 9.58 -2.25 0.67
C PRO A 279 9.91 -0.87 0.12
N GLU A 280 10.29 0.08 0.97
CA GLU A 280 10.67 1.45 0.57
C GLU A 280 11.64 1.47 -0.62
N ALA A 281 12.59 0.53 -0.66
CA ALA A 281 13.52 0.38 -1.78
C ALA A 281 12.86 -0.01 -3.13
N ALA A 282 11.80 -0.82 -3.11
CA ALA A 282 11.03 -1.17 -4.31
C ALA A 282 10.18 0.01 -4.80
N VAL A 283 9.60 0.80 -3.87
CA VAL A 283 8.84 2.02 -4.20
C VAL A 283 9.76 3.10 -4.79
N LEU A 284 10.96 3.29 -4.23
CA LEU A 284 11.97 4.18 -4.80
C LEU A 284 12.38 3.75 -6.22
N LYS A 285 12.55 2.44 -6.48
CA LYS A 285 12.86 1.94 -7.83
C LYS A 285 11.69 2.14 -8.80
N ALA A 286 10.46 1.97 -8.34
CA ALA A 286 9.25 2.23 -9.09
C ALA A 286 9.12 3.70 -9.51
N ILE A 287 9.38 4.65 -8.60
CA ILE A 287 9.41 6.08 -8.93
C ILE A 287 10.55 6.39 -9.91
N ASP A 288 11.75 5.84 -9.70
CA ASP A 288 12.92 6.03 -10.58
C ASP A 288 12.66 5.55 -12.03
N ASP A 289 12.02 4.39 -12.22
CA ASP A 289 11.64 3.92 -13.57
C ASP A 289 10.42 4.68 -14.13
N ALA A 290 9.44 5.09 -13.31
CA ALA A 290 8.30 5.86 -13.80
C ALA A 290 8.71 7.26 -14.32
N VAL A 291 9.66 7.89 -13.64
CA VAL A 291 10.30 9.16 -14.05
C VAL A 291 11.15 8.98 -15.33
N HIS A 292 11.74 7.80 -15.53
CA HIS A 292 12.42 7.46 -16.80
C HIS A 292 11.42 7.27 -17.95
N ASP A 293 10.38 6.49 -17.69
CA ASP A 293 9.46 5.97 -18.70
C ASP A 293 8.52 7.04 -19.27
N GLY A 294 8.38 8.17 -18.58
CA GLY A 294 7.67 9.37 -19.08
C GLY A 294 6.21 9.45 -18.66
N VAL A 295 5.89 9.09 -17.41
CA VAL A 295 4.55 9.35 -16.83
C VAL A 295 4.37 10.85 -16.56
N ASP A 296 3.13 11.35 -16.66
CA ASP A 296 2.80 12.77 -16.40
C ASP A 296 2.32 13.00 -14.95
N VAL A 297 1.69 11.97 -14.36
CA VAL A 297 1.18 11.98 -12.99
C VAL A 297 1.52 10.65 -12.33
N LEU A 298 2.02 10.70 -11.11
CA LEU A 298 2.22 9.56 -10.22
C LEU A 298 1.10 9.53 -9.17
N SER A 299 0.37 8.42 -9.12
CA SER A 299 -0.61 8.12 -8.07
C SER A 299 -0.05 7.03 -7.18
N LEU A 300 0.13 7.35 -5.89
CA LEU A 300 0.62 6.44 -4.86
C LEU A 300 -0.39 6.42 -3.70
N SER A 301 -1.26 5.42 -3.64
CA SER A 301 -2.21 5.30 -2.52
C SER A 301 -1.55 4.76 -1.24
N LEU A 302 -0.23 4.98 -1.09
CA LEU A 302 0.63 4.42 -0.06
C LEU A 302 0.86 5.42 1.08
N GLY A 303 0.80 4.96 2.33
CA GLY A 303 1.36 5.69 3.48
C GLY A 303 2.89 5.84 3.43
N GLY A 304 3.49 6.58 4.37
CA GLY A 304 4.95 6.78 4.46
C GLY A 304 5.42 8.21 4.75
N ASP A 305 6.72 8.45 4.49
CA ASP A 305 7.38 9.75 4.63
C ASP A 305 7.40 10.55 3.29
N GLY A 306 6.55 10.17 2.33
CA GLY A 306 6.51 10.77 0.99
C GLY A 306 7.73 10.52 0.11
N TYR A 307 8.67 9.64 0.53
CA TYR A 307 9.86 9.24 -0.25
C TYR A 307 10.69 10.45 -0.78
N PRO A 308 11.15 11.36 0.09
CA PRO A 308 11.45 12.75 -0.28
C PRO A 308 12.44 12.91 -1.45
N SER A 309 13.52 12.13 -1.44
CA SER A 309 14.58 12.16 -2.46
C SER A 309 14.12 11.77 -3.86
N ALA A 310 13.10 10.91 -3.97
CA ALA A 310 12.56 10.49 -5.26
C ALA A 310 11.46 11.43 -5.74
N THR A 311 10.60 11.89 -4.84
CA THR A 311 9.41 12.68 -5.20
C THR A 311 9.78 14.13 -5.54
N ILE A 312 10.77 14.74 -4.89
CA ILE A 312 11.30 16.05 -5.30
C ILE A 312 11.86 16.01 -6.73
N ARG A 313 12.47 14.88 -7.12
CA ARG A 313 13.08 14.67 -8.45
C ARG A 313 12.06 14.37 -9.54
N ALA A 314 10.94 13.72 -9.19
CA ALA A 314 9.79 13.57 -10.07
C ALA A 314 9.14 14.95 -10.35
N VAL A 315 8.85 15.72 -9.30
CA VAL A 315 8.22 17.04 -9.41
C VAL A 315 9.13 18.05 -10.14
N ALA A 316 10.45 18.02 -9.88
CA ALA A 316 11.43 18.81 -10.62
C ALA A 316 11.52 18.49 -12.13
N ARG A 317 10.91 17.38 -12.59
CA ARG A 317 10.74 17.03 -14.00
C ARG A 317 9.31 17.22 -14.52
N GLY A 318 8.48 17.95 -13.78
CA GLY A 318 7.09 18.26 -14.15
C GLY A 318 6.09 17.14 -13.85
N ILE A 319 6.49 16.07 -13.17
CA ILE A 319 5.62 14.93 -12.86
C ILE A 319 4.91 15.20 -11.54
N ASN A 320 3.59 15.36 -11.61
CA ASN A 320 2.77 15.62 -10.42
C ASN A 320 2.67 14.33 -9.57
N VAL A 321 2.90 14.44 -8.26
CA VAL A 321 2.87 13.28 -7.35
C VAL A 321 1.71 13.42 -6.38
N VAL A 322 0.85 12.40 -6.32
CA VAL A 322 -0.37 12.36 -5.50
C VAL A 322 -0.28 11.20 -4.50
N PHE A 323 -0.38 11.52 -3.21
CA PHE A 323 -0.38 10.57 -2.10
C PHE A 323 -1.71 10.54 -1.35
N ALA A 324 -1.98 9.45 -0.64
CA ALA A 324 -2.98 9.44 0.41
C ALA A 324 -2.40 9.96 1.74
N GLY A 325 -3.23 10.65 2.52
CA GLY A 325 -2.85 11.23 3.82
C GLY A 325 -2.83 10.25 5.01
N GLY A 326 -2.88 8.94 4.79
CA GLY A 326 -2.89 7.94 5.87
C GLY A 326 -4.28 7.63 6.46
N ASN A 327 -4.33 6.60 7.30
CA ASN A 327 -5.57 6.01 7.85
C ASN A 327 -5.64 6.07 9.39
N ASN A 328 -4.63 6.60 10.07
CA ASN A 328 -4.45 6.41 11.51
C ASN A 328 -5.18 7.46 12.38
N GLY A 329 -6.09 8.23 11.79
CA GLY A 329 -6.92 9.22 12.50
C GLY A 329 -7.99 8.59 13.40
N PRO A 330 -8.85 9.40 14.06
CA PRO A 330 -9.04 10.84 13.87
C PRO A 330 -8.16 11.72 14.78
N ALA A 331 -7.20 11.16 15.52
CA ALA A 331 -6.34 11.94 16.40
C ALA A 331 -5.51 12.99 15.62
N PRO A 332 -5.14 14.14 16.23
CA PRO A 332 -4.22 15.10 15.61
C PRO A 332 -2.86 14.48 15.27
N GLN A 333 -2.19 15.04 14.27
CA GLN A 333 -0.83 14.66 13.85
C GLN A 333 -0.68 13.21 13.34
N THR A 334 -1.76 12.59 12.83
CA THR A 334 -1.74 11.23 12.25
C THR A 334 -1.69 11.20 10.71
N ILE A 335 -1.45 12.35 10.07
CA ILE A 335 -1.30 12.45 8.60
C ILE A 335 0.04 11.85 8.16
N GLU A 336 0.08 11.26 6.97
CA GLU A 336 1.29 10.71 6.33
C GLU A 336 1.58 11.42 4.99
N ASN A 337 2.81 11.31 4.49
CA ASN A 337 3.30 11.89 3.23
C ASN A 337 3.23 13.45 3.16
N GLU A 338 3.54 14.14 4.25
CA GLU A 338 3.40 15.58 4.47
C GLU A 338 4.42 16.50 3.73
N LEU A 339 4.78 16.18 2.49
CA LEU A 339 5.83 16.91 1.75
C LEU A 339 5.30 18.15 0.99
N PRO A 340 5.96 19.33 1.06
CA PRO A 340 5.47 20.57 0.44
C PRO A 340 5.31 20.57 -1.10
N TRP A 341 5.84 19.57 -1.79
CA TRP A 341 5.84 19.45 -3.26
C TRP A 341 4.92 18.34 -3.78
N VAL A 342 4.20 17.60 -2.91
CA VAL A 342 3.27 16.53 -3.32
C VAL A 342 1.83 16.90 -2.95
N ILE A 343 0.87 16.27 -3.63
CA ILE A 343 -0.56 16.46 -3.37
C ILE A 343 -1.01 15.35 -2.40
N THR A 344 -1.12 15.68 -1.11
CA THR A 344 -1.51 14.73 -0.06
C THR A 344 -3.02 14.80 0.19
N VAL A 345 -3.72 13.71 -0.10
CA VAL A 345 -5.19 13.66 -0.19
C VAL A 345 -5.81 12.99 1.04
N ALA A 346 -6.63 13.74 1.77
CA ALA A 346 -7.47 13.21 2.85
C ALA A 346 -8.72 12.50 2.30
N ALA A 347 -9.28 11.59 3.09
CA ALA A 347 -10.53 10.89 2.75
C ALA A 347 -11.75 11.57 3.41
N THR A 348 -12.84 11.70 2.67
CA THR A 348 -14.14 12.20 3.14
C THR A 348 -15.28 11.26 2.78
N THR A 349 -16.41 11.40 3.47
CA THR A 349 -17.66 10.72 3.13
C THR A 349 -18.36 11.41 1.95
N ILE A 350 -19.39 10.75 1.43
CA ILE A 350 -20.25 11.22 0.34
C ILE A 350 -21.73 11.03 0.73
N ASP A 351 -22.63 11.51 -0.13
CA ASP A 351 -24.09 11.32 -0.04
C ASP A 351 -24.56 9.86 0.08
N ARG A 352 -23.91 8.92 -0.62
CA ARG A 352 -24.34 7.52 -0.71
C ARG A 352 -23.88 6.66 0.48
N SER A 353 -24.82 6.30 1.35
CA SER A 353 -24.69 5.20 2.32
C SER A 353 -25.20 3.84 1.78
N PHE A 354 -24.83 2.74 2.45
CA PHE A 354 -25.38 1.40 2.18
C PHE A 354 -26.26 0.94 3.35
N ALA A 355 -27.52 1.37 3.32
CA ALA A 355 -28.52 1.04 4.34
C ALA A 355 -28.80 -0.48 4.42
N THR A 356 -28.96 -0.99 5.64
CA THR A 356 -29.27 -2.40 5.92
C THR A 356 -30.43 -2.47 6.92
N ASN A 357 -31.58 -2.96 6.47
CA ASN A 357 -32.80 -3.01 7.27
C ASN A 357 -32.79 -4.24 8.19
N ILE A 358 -32.77 -4.01 9.50
CA ILE A 358 -32.87 -5.03 10.54
C ILE A 358 -34.31 -4.99 11.07
N THR A 359 -35.01 -6.13 11.09
CA THR A 359 -36.36 -6.24 11.69
C THR A 359 -36.29 -7.19 12.88
N LEU A 360 -36.65 -6.69 14.06
CA LEU A 360 -36.68 -7.48 15.29
C LEU A 360 -38.00 -8.24 15.45
N GLY A 361 -38.02 -9.27 16.30
CA GLY A 361 -39.22 -10.10 16.53
C GLY A 361 -40.45 -9.33 17.07
N ASN A 362 -40.24 -8.19 17.74
CA ASN A 362 -41.29 -7.26 18.15
C ASN A 362 -41.77 -6.31 17.02
N LYS A 363 -41.38 -6.58 15.76
CA LYS A 363 -41.65 -5.78 14.55
C LYS A 363 -40.96 -4.42 14.49
N LEU A 364 -40.11 -4.05 15.46
CA LEU A 364 -39.29 -2.84 15.38
C LEU A 364 -38.31 -2.96 14.19
N LYS A 365 -38.26 -1.93 13.36
CA LYS A 365 -37.33 -1.81 12.24
C LYS A 365 -36.22 -0.82 12.58
N LEU A 366 -34.98 -1.23 12.38
CA LEU A 366 -33.78 -0.42 12.55
C LEU A 366 -33.04 -0.36 11.20
N VAL A 367 -32.42 0.78 10.89
CA VAL A 367 -31.61 0.96 9.68
C VAL A 367 -30.15 1.03 10.10
N GLY A 368 -29.43 -0.08 9.94
CA GLY A 368 -27.97 -0.12 10.08
C GLY A 368 -27.27 0.23 8.76
N GLN A 369 -25.95 0.09 8.73
CA GLN A 369 -25.15 0.16 7.51
C GLN A 369 -24.28 -1.08 7.38
N SER A 370 -24.20 -1.67 6.19
CA SER A 370 -23.32 -2.81 5.90
C SER A 370 -23.11 -3.00 4.39
N ILE A 371 -22.11 -3.80 4.01
CA ILE A 371 -21.89 -4.24 2.62
C ILE A 371 -22.38 -5.69 2.46
N TYR A 372 -23.60 -5.97 2.92
CA TYR A 372 -24.19 -7.31 2.87
C TYR A 372 -24.75 -7.66 1.49
N ILE A 373 -24.33 -8.81 0.93
CA ILE A 373 -24.76 -9.31 -0.39
C ILE A 373 -25.40 -10.71 -0.35
N GLY A 374 -25.52 -11.33 0.82
CA GLY A 374 -26.09 -12.67 1.00
C GLY A 374 -27.61 -12.72 0.78
N SER A 375 -28.20 -13.92 0.84
CA SER A 375 -29.67 -14.08 0.90
C SER A 375 -30.24 -13.34 2.11
N GLN A 376 -31.51 -12.94 2.05
CA GLN A 376 -32.18 -12.41 3.25
C GLN A 376 -32.14 -13.49 4.34
N THR A 377 -31.70 -13.14 5.54
CA THR A 377 -31.63 -14.07 6.67
C THR A 377 -33.04 -14.33 7.20
N ASP A 378 -33.39 -15.60 7.37
CA ASP A 378 -34.60 -16.01 8.07
C ASP A 378 -34.62 -15.55 9.54
N LEU A 379 -35.79 -15.66 10.17
CA LEU A 379 -36.01 -15.30 11.56
C LEU A 379 -35.15 -16.16 12.50
N THR A 380 -34.03 -15.60 12.96
CA THR A 380 -33.08 -16.25 13.88
C THR A 380 -33.18 -15.73 15.31
N GLY A 381 -32.68 -16.51 16.27
CA GLY A 381 -32.63 -16.13 17.68
C GLY A 381 -31.58 -15.03 17.92
N LEU A 382 -31.98 -13.95 18.58
CA LEU A 382 -31.09 -12.85 18.98
C LEU A 382 -30.62 -13.05 20.43
N VAL A 383 -29.31 -13.16 20.64
CA VAL A 383 -28.69 -13.34 21.96
C VAL A 383 -27.84 -12.11 22.32
N TYR A 384 -28.05 -11.57 23.52
CA TYR A 384 -27.26 -10.46 24.05
C TYR A 384 -26.23 -10.97 25.06
N GLY A 385 -24.94 -10.93 24.69
CA GLY A 385 -23.84 -11.47 25.51
C GLY A 385 -23.48 -10.66 26.76
N GLY A 386 -24.09 -9.48 26.98
CA GLY A 386 -23.74 -8.57 28.08
C GLY A 386 -24.33 -8.94 29.45
N ARG A 387 -24.57 -10.22 29.74
CA ARG A 387 -24.86 -10.73 31.09
C ARG A 387 -24.03 -11.97 31.37
N ASN A 388 -23.28 -11.93 32.48
CA ASN A 388 -22.85 -13.14 33.16
C ASN A 388 -24.11 -13.89 33.60
N SER A 389 -24.47 -14.94 32.86
CA SER A 389 -25.51 -15.88 33.23
C SER A 389 -24.97 -17.29 33.09
N GLU A 390 -24.60 -17.85 34.22
CA GLU A 390 -24.51 -19.30 34.40
C GLU A 390 -25.84 -19.92 33.92
N ASN A 391 -25.78 -21.12 33.34
CA ASN A 391 -26.92 -21.85 32.73
C ASN A 391 -27.50 -21.33 31.40
N HIS A 392 -26.66 -20.89 30.45
CA HIS A 392 -27.01 -20.93 29.01
C HIS A 392 -26.02 -21.79 28.21
N GLN A 393 -26.25 -23.11 28.19
CA GLN A 393 -25.51 -24.05 27.33
C GLN A 393 -25.94 -23.86 25.85
N CYS A 394 -25.05 -23.29 25.04
CA CYS A 394 -25.26 -23.14 23.60
C CYS A 394 -25.15 -24.50 22.91
N HIS A 395 -26.28 -25.10 22.55
CA HIS A 395 -26.38 -26.40 21.91
C HIS A 395 -27.08 -26.37 20.52
N GLN A 396 -26.84 -25.33 19.71
CA GLN A 396 -27.07 -25.38 18.25
C GLN A 396 -26.09 -24.50 17.46
N PRO A 397 -25.88 -24.76 16.14
CA PRO A 397 -24.78 -24.15 15.36
C PRO A 397 -25.01 -22.70 14.88
N ALA A 398 -26.19 -22.11 15.12
CA ALA A 398 -26.67 -20.92 14.41
C ALA A 398 -26.78 -19.64 15.27
N CYS A 399 -26.07 -19.54 16.39
CA CYS A 399 -26.04 -18.33 17.21
C CYS A 399 -25.22 -17.22 16.51
N ALA A 400 -25.90 -16.30 15.84
CA ALA A 400 -25.32 -15.04 15.37
C ALA A 400 -25.02 -14.13 16.57
N VAL A 401 -23.84 -14.30 17.18
CA VAL A 401 -23.35 -13.40 18.23
C VAL A 401 -23.19 -12.00 17.64
N LEU A 402 -24.01 -11.07 18.10
CA LEU A 402 -23.93 -9.66 17.71
C LEU A 402 -22.73 -9.03 18.44
N LEU A 403 -21.53 -9.25 17.88
CA LEU A 403 -20.28 -8.70 18.37
C LEU A 403 -20.39 -7.18 18.50
N SER A 404 -19.88 -6.66 19.62
CA SER A 404 -19.97 -5.24 19.96
C SER A 404 -19.39 -4.36 18.86
N LEU A 405 -20.27 -3.66 18.12
CA LEU A 405 -19.89 -2.42 17.46
C LEU A 405 -19.65 -1.39 18.57
N ASN A 406 -18.40 -1.26 19.01
CA ASN A 406 -18.02 -0.19 19.93
C ASN A 406 -18.39 1.15 19.31
N CYS A 407 -19.34 1.85 19.92
CA CYS A 407 -19.71 3.22 19.56
C CYS A 407 -18.59 4.20 19.96
N GLY A 408 -17.49 4.18 19.21
CA GLY A 408 -16.39 5.15 19.27
C GLY A 408 -16.71 6.48 18.57
N PHE A 409 -17.98 6.89 18.55
CA PHE A 409 -18.37 8.21 18.08
C PHE A 409 -18.14 9.23 19.19
N ASN A 410 -16.98 9.89 19.17
CA ASN A 410 -16.82 11.18 19.83
C ASN A 410 -16.94 12.28 18.76
N LEU A 411 -17.91 13.15 18.93
CA LEU A 411 -18.12 14.36 18.14
C LEU A 411 -17.28 15.50 18.71
N ALA A 412 -16.30 15.97 17.95
CA ALA A 412 -15.63 17.27 18.10
C ALA A 412 -15.00 17.65 16.74
#